data_AF-A0A8J8FMT8-F1
#
_entry.id   AF-A0A8J8FMT8-F1
#
_cell.length_a   1.000
_cell.length_b   1.000
_cell.length_c   1.000
_cell.angle_alpha   90.00
_cell.angle_beta   90.00
_cell.angle_gamma   90.00
#
_symmetry.space_group_name_H-M   'P 1'
#
loop_
_entity.id
_entity.type
_entity.pdbx_description
1 polymer ?
#
loop_
_entity_poly.entity_id
_entity_poly.type
_entity_poly.pdbx_seq_one_letter_code
_entity_poly.pdbx_strand_id
1 'polypeptide(L)'
;MSKTNNQNNCLQDDGREYPPVSWRRAETKLSISFVTVHYCDEIYHNLYCSKPVYDESNELIVVDNRNNLFFSCLGKALNEGIEKAQHDLIAVVHEDVLLQPEWQATLESSLRALEHYDPNWALVGSVGWQADGTIQGHWSDPHTYSRSYADLPFSKVTRLDEQLLLFRKSSGLRFDNDLPNIHTVGQDLVMNLEKRGLSAYAIDAPTIHKYSDVQGDLVLNASNSTKIVRRQARAAKLMRECSNDYFFIKWHTRPKPDLPILVPMEDLPFEKSRSNPIVFLGRGGSGSRLISEIAQALGIFMGNSINKSGDTVDIVEHIYKAVFCKYACTDAVQQGFASKLVVMAAAQSVGRRDTVGFKLPELTVLVPELLESLPEARFVFLVRDPLACTLRRLHPTSNVHHELGQTLLPHAYRWIRRDLKLAPVDHYLIRAAASTAFQMESAALALKDLEPGRLITIRFEDIIANPPAVSRRLADWLGVQVLPDSHDAVKADKQRASTLEDCPAEVLHEVKAILKRTREMFGYT
;
A
#
# COMPACT_ATOMS: atom_id res chain seq x y z
N MET A 1 48.71 25.51 16.53
CA MET A 1 48.27 26.02 17.85
C MET A 1 46.78 26.25 17.76
N SER A 2 45.87 25.64 18.51
CA SER A 2 45.91 24.59 19.52
C SER A 2 44.69 23.69 19.29
N LYS A 3 44.90 22.38 19.30
CA LYS A 3 43.84 21.39 19.54
C LYS A 3 43.37 21.57 20.98
N THR A 4 42.07 21.73 21.19
CA THR A 4 41.44 21.48 22.48
C THR A 4 40.42 20.38 22.29
N ASN A 5 40.74 19.24 22.90
CA ASN A 5 39.84 18.16 23.21
C ASN A 5 38.59 18.71 23.91
N ASN A 6 37.42 18.38 23.37
CA ASN A 6 36.22 18.17 24.17
C ASN A 6 35.48 16.96 23.57
N GLN A 7 36.06 15.78 23.79
CA GLN A 7 35.31 14.54 23.86
C GLN A 7 34.67 14.50 25.24
N ASN A 8 33.43 14.95 25.36
CA ASN A 8 32.52 14.65 26.47
C ASN A 8 31.09 15.10 26.07
N ASN A 9 30.15 14.16 26.07
CA ASN A 9 28.71 14.28 25.80
C ASN A 9 28.29 14.70 24.39
N CYS A 10 27.79 13.74 23.60
CA CYS A 10 26.77 13.97 22.57
C CYS A 10 25.96 12.70 22.32
N LEU A 11 25.25 12.22 23.34
CA LEU A 11 23.82 11.96 23.14
C LEU A 11 23.19 13.23 23.71
N GLN A 12 22.63 14.08 22.85
CA GLN A 12 21.81 15.20 23.34
C GLN A 12 20.67 14.59 24.15
N ASP A 13 20.27 15.24 25.24
CA ASP A 13 19.04 14.92 25.97
C ASP A 13 17.86 15.33 25.08
N ASP A 14 17.60 14.53 24.06
CA ASP A 14 16.59 14.73 23.03
C ASP A 14 15.23 14.15 23.44
N GLY A 15 15.13 13.59 24.64
CA GLY A 15 13.93 12.98 25.19
C GLY A 15 13.68 11.54 24.74
N ARG A 16 14.56 10.94 23.91
CA ARG A 16 14.50 9.52 23.52
C ARG A 16 15.73 8.78 24.05
N GLU A 17 15.49 7.65 24.69
CA GLU A 17 16.58 6.79 25.17
C GLU A 17 17.13 5.89 24.04
N TYR A 18 18.44 5.67 24.04
CA TYR A 18 19.14 4.84 23.05
C TYR A 18 20.03 3.79 23.75
N PRO A 19 20.35 2.67 23.05
CA PRO A 19 21.36 1.74 23.52
C PRO A 19 22.67 2.47 23.85
N PRO A 20 23.34 2.10 24.97
CA PRO A 20 24.60 2.71 25.34
C PRO A 20 25.71 2.33 24.36
N VAL A 21 26.51 3.31 23.95
CA VAL A 21 27.68 3.06 23.08
C VAL A 21 28.82 2.49 23.93
N SER A 22 29.25 1.27 23.62
CA SER A 22 30.53 0.74 24.12
C SER A 22 31.67 1.25 23.24
N TRP A 23 32.71 1.83 23.84
CA TRP A 23 33.90 2.29 23.12
C TRP A 23 35.07 1.29 23.18
N ARG A 24 34.80 0.06 23.65
CA ARG A 24 35.82 -1.01 23.63
C ARG A 24 35.81 -1.69 22.28
N ARG A 25 36.85 -1.42 21.48
CA ARG A 25 37.08 -2.07 20.20
C ARG A 25 37.37 -3.55 20.42
N ALA A 26 36.45 -4.42 20.05
CA ALA A 26 36.68 -5.86 19.99
C ALA A 26 36.85 -6.29 18.53
N GLU A 27 37.73 -7.25 18.29
CA GLU A 27 37.90 -7.82 16.95
C GLU A 27 36.62 -8.56 16.53
N THR A 28 36.06 -8.14 15.39
CA THR A 28 35.01 -8.83 14.66
C THR A 28 35.62 -9.88 13.75
N LYS A 29 34.96 -11.04 13.62
CA LYS A 29 35.47 -12.18 12.85
C LYS A 29 34.50 -12.68 11.79
N LEU A 30 33.21 -12.37 11.93
CA LEU A 30 32.19 -12.84 10.99
C LEU A 30 32.07 -11.85 9.83
N SER A 31 32.02 -12.38 8.62
CA SER A 31 31.59 -11.61 7.46
C SER A 31 30.07 -11.65 7.34
N ILE A 32 29.44 -10.49 7.18
CA ILE A 32 27.99 -10.33 7.13
C ILE A 32 27.59 -9.73 5.78
N SER A 33 26.60 -10.34 5.12
CA SER A 33 25.87 -9.69 4.03
C SER A 33 24.66 -8.97 4.59
N PHE A 34 24.71 -7.64 4.64
CA PHE A 34 23.56 -6.82 5.00
C PHE A 34 22.64 -6.68 3.79
N VAL A 35 21.37 -7.04 3.96
CA VAL A 35 20.34 -6.91 2.93
C VAL A 35 19.31 -5.90 3.42
N THR A 36 19.09 -4.85 2.63
CA THR A 36 18.09 -3.83 2.93
C THR A 36 17.23 -3.52 1.70
N VAL A 37 16.02 -3.04 1.95
CA VAL A 37 15.08 -2.62 0.92
C VAL A 37 14.96 -1.10 0.97
N HIS A 38 15.40 -0.44 -0.09
CA HIS A 38 15.31 1.01 -0.23
C HIS A 38 13.89 1.39 -0.66
N TYR A 39 13.12 1.90 0.28
CA TYR A 39 11.75 2.37 0.12
C TYR A 39 11.68 3.91 0.03
N CYS A 40 12.47 4.63 0.81
CA CYS A 40 12.58 6.10 0.76
C CYS A 40 13.93 6.62 1.27
N ASP A 41 14.09 7.95 1.22
CA ASP A 41 15.34 8.63 1.53
C ASP A 41 15.73 8.62 3.03
N GLU A 42 14.95 7.96 3.90
CA GLU A 42 15.33 7.73 5.29
C GLU A 42 16.63 6.90 5.38
N ILE A 43 16.91 6.05 4.38
CA ILE A 43 18.12 5.23 4.34
C ILE A 43 19.41 6.06 4.52
N TYR A 44 19.45 7.29 3.98
CA TYR A 44 20.61 8.17 4.02
C TYR A 44 20.93 8.70 5.42
N HIS A 45 19.92 8.78 6.29
CA HIS A 45 20.04 9.32 7.65
C HIS A 45 20.06 8.22 8.72
N ASN A 46 19.86 6.96 8.33
CA ASN A 46 19.75 5.82 9.22
C ASN A 46 20.79 4.76 8.85
N LEU A 47 20.43 3.78 8.02
CA LEU A 47 21.29 2.63 7.76
C LEU A 47 22.62 3.02 7.14
N TYR A 48 22.67 4.02 6.26
CA TYR A 48 23.93 4.50 5.69
C TYR A 48 24.83 5.24 6.68
N CYS A 49 24.32 5.61 7.86
CA CYS A 49 25.14 6.14 8.96
C CYS A 49 25.71 5.02 9.87
N SER A 50 25.35 3.76 9.62
CA SER A 50 25.79 2.61 10.41
C SER A 50 27.19 2.18 10.01
N LYS A 51 28.20 2.56 10.81
CA LYS A 51 29.60 2.14 10.57
C LYS A 51 29.79 0.62 10.37
N PRO A 52 29.13 -0.27 11.13
CA PRO A 52 29.34 -1.72 10.98
C PRO A 52 29.02 -2.26 9.57
N VAL A 53 28.12 -1.61 8.83
CA VAL A 53 27.71 -2.03 7.48
C VAL A 53 28.85 -1.87 6.46
N TYR A 54 29.81 -0.98 6.74
CA TYR A 54 30.95 -0.68 5.86
C TYR A 54 32.29 -1.23 6.39
N ASP A 55 32.26 -2.16 7.35
CA ASP A 55 33.47 -2.90 7.72
C ASP A 55 34.00 -3.66 6.49
N GLU A 56 35.32 -3.76 6.34
CA GLU A 56 35.97 -4.40 5.19
C GLU A 56 35.57 -5.87 5.02
N SER A 57 35.18 -6.53 6.12
CA SER A 57 34.72 -7.92 6.12
C SER A 57 33.26 -8.11 5.72
N ASN A 58 32.49 -7.02 5.58
CA ASN A 58 31.05 -7.03 5.31
C ASN A 58 30.72 -6.53 3.91
N GLU A 59 29.47 -6.75 3.50
CA GLU A 59 28.91 -6.11 2.31
C GLU A 59 27.50 -5.57 2.57
N LEU A 60 27.11 -4.55 1.81
CA LEU A 60 25.76 -3.98 1.81
C LEU A 60 25.09 -4.19 0.46
N ILE A 61 23.93 -4.84 0.49
CA ILE A 61 23.07 -5.10 -0.67
C ILE A 61 21.80 -4.29 -0.50
N VAL A 62 21.62 -3.33 -1.40
CA VAL A 62 20.44 -2.45 -1.43
C VAL A 62 19.52 -2.89 -2.57
N VAL A 63 18.33 -3.35 -2.22
CA VAL A 63 17.28 -3.70 -3.18
C VAL A 63 16.38 -2.48 -3.37
N ASP A 64 16.35 -1.94 -4.60
CA ASP A 64 15.47 -0.81 -4.91
C ASP A 64 14.01 -1.28 -4.92
N ASN A 65 13.23 -0.83 -3.96
CA ASN A 65 11.78 -0.98 -3.94
C ASN A 65 11.12 0.36 -3.56
N ARG A 66 11.66 1.47 -4.10
CA ARG A 66 11.19 2.81 -3.76
C ARG A 66 9.69 2.92 -3.92
N ASN A 67 9.02 3.41 -2.87
CA ASN A 67 7.57 3.52 -2.79
C ASN A 67 6.81 2.19 -3.03
N ASN A 68 7.42 1.03 -2.80
CA ASN A 68 6.85 -0.30 -3.07
C ASN A 68 6.43 -0.53 -4.54
N LEU A 69 7.15 0.08 -5.49
CA LEU A 69 6.75 0.02 -6.90
C LEU A 69 7.27 -1.22 -7.65
N PHE A 70 8.39 -1.80 -7.23
CA PHE A 70 9.14 -2.75 -8.07
C PHE A 70 8.84 -4.22 -7.76
N PHE A 71 8.41 -4.51 -6.52
CA PHE A 71 8.05 -5.86 -6.09
C PHE A 71 6.61 -5.94 -5.62
N SER A 72 5.93 -7.06 -5.89
CA SER A 72 4.55 -7.28 -5.44
C SER A 72 4.42 -7.43 -3.92
N CYS A 73 5.51 -7.78 -3.24
CA CYS A 73 5.56 -7.91 -1.79
C CYS A 73 6.99 -7.76 -1.26
N LEU A 74 7.13 -7.53 0.05
CA LEU A 74 8.42 -7.39 0.72
C LEU A 74 9.25 -8.68 0.63
N GLY A 75 8.62 -9.85 0.75
CA GLY A 75 9.31 -11.13 0.70
C GLY A 75 10.11 -11.34 -0.58
N LYS A 76 9.56 -10.97 -1.74
CA LYS A 76 10.28 -11.01 -3.03
C LYS A 76 11.47 -10.06 -3.07
N ALA A 77 11.30 -8.83 -2.58
CA ALA A 77 12.40 -7.85 -2.54
C ALA A 77 13.55 -8.35 -1.66
N LEU A 78 13.24 -8.89 -0.47
CA LEU A 78 14.22 -9.46 0.44
C LEU A 78 14.92 -10.68 -0.16
N ASN A 79 14.17 -11.59 -0.80
CA ASN A 79 14.73 -12.75 -1.48
C ASN A 79 15.69 -12.34 -2.61
N GLU A 80 15.39 -11.30 -3.40
CA GLU A 80 16.33 -10.79 -4.41
C GLU A 80 17.66 -10.34 -3.79
N GLY A 81 17.62 -9.68 -2.64
CA GLY A 81 18.83 -9.29 -1.91
C GLY A 81 19.61 -10.49 -1.38
N ILE A 82 18.93 -11.49 -0.81
CA ILE A 82 19.54 -12.74 -0.30
C ILE A 82 20.27 -13.50 -1.41
N GLU A 83 19.70 -13.55 -2.62
CA GLU A 83 20.35 -14.24 -3.74
C GLU A 83 21.70 -13.59 -4.10
N LYS A 84 21.82 -12.26 -4.01
CA LYS A 84 23.05 -11.50 -4.28
C LYS A 84 24.13 -11.65 -3.19
N ALA A 85 23.74 -12.07 -1.98
CA ALA A 85 24.65 -12.18 -0.84
C ALA A 85 25.79 -13.20 -1.05
N GLN A 86 27.01 -12.81 -0.70
CA GLN A 86 28.22 -13.61 -0.81
C GLN A 86 28.55 -14.36 0.48
N HIS A 87 28.14 -13.84 1.63
CA HIS A 87 28.43 -14.45 2.94
C HIS A 87 27.32 -15.37 3.41
N ASP A 88 27.67 -16.30 4.30
CA ASP A 88 26.69 -17.22 4.89
C ASP A 88 25.83 -16.52 5.95
N LEU A 89 26.38 -15.61 6.76
CA LEU A 89 25.57 -14.85 7.70
C LEU A 89 24.87 -13.69 6.98
N ILE A 90 23.55 -13.76 6.88
CA ILE A 90 22.72 -12.70 6.31
C ILE A 90 22.12 -11.88 7.44
N ALA A 91 22.21 -10.55 7.32
CA ALA A 91 21.47 -9.61 8.17
C ALA A 91 20.47 -8.82 7.32
N VAL A 92 19.19 -9.17 7.41
CA VAL A 92 18.12 -8.35 6.85
C VAL A 92 17.85 -7.20 7.82
N VAL A 93 17.95 -5.98 7.33
CA VAL A 93 17.82 -4.76 8.16
C VAL A 93 16.95 -3.73 7.44
N HIS A 94 16.02 -3.12 8.18
CA HIS A 94 15.22 -2.02 7.64
C HIS A 94 16.10 -0.81 7.29
N GLU A 95 15.73 -0.08 6.24
CA GLU A 95 16.45 1.14 5.83
C GLU A 95 16.50 2.22 6.93
N ASP A 96 15.49 2.22 7.82
CA ASP A 96 15.30 3.19 8.88
C ASP A 96 15.89 2.73 10.22
N VAL A 97 16.83 1.79 10.20
CA VAL A 97 17.61 1.34 11.37
C VAL A 97 19.00 1.95 11.37
N LEU A 98 19.44 2.42 12.53
CA LEU A 98 20.81 2.82 12.82
C LEU A 98 21.48 1.78 13.73
N LEU A 99 22.62 1.25 13.29
CA LEU A 99 23.51 0.39 14.07
C LEU A 99 24.72 1.20 14.56
N GLN A 100 24.85 1.28 15.88
CA GLN A 100 25.93 2.04 16.53
C GLN A 100 27.31 1.37 16.34
N PRO A 101 28.41 2.09 16.61
CA PRO A 101 29.74 1.48 16.72
C PRO A 101 29.75 0.28 17.67
N GLU A 102 30.61 -0.72 17.41
CA GLU A 102 30.72 -1.97 18.19
C GLU A 102 29.47 -2.88 18.18
N TRP A 103 28.45 -2.56 17.38
CA TRP A 103 27.26 -3.41 17.23
C TRP A 103 27.63 -4.84 16.84
N GLN A 104 28.52 -5.01 15.86
CA GLN A 104 28.89 -6.34 15.37
C GLN A 104 29.66 -7.15 16.42
N ALA A 105 30.55 -6.52 17.18
CA ALA A 105 31.24 -7.20 18.28
C ALA A 105 30.26 -7.71 19.35
N THR A 106 29.23 -6.91 19.66
CA THR A 106 28.16 -7.29 20.57
C THR A 106 27.36 -8.48 20.01
N LEU A 107 26.91 -8.37 18.76
CA LEU A 107 26.21 -9.45 18.06
C LEU A 107 27.02 -10.75 18.06
N GLU A 108 28.30 -10.70 17.68
CA GLU A 108 29.16 -11.87 17.60
C GLU A 108 29.37 -12.53 18.97
N SER A 109 29.47 -11.74 20.03
CA SER A 109 29.54 -12.27 21.39
C SER A 109 28.26 -13.01 21.78
N SER A 110 27.12 -12.42 21.46
CA SER A 110 25.81 -13.02 21.72
C SER A 110 25.58 -14.27 20.88
N LEU A 111 26.00 -14.27 19.60
CA LEU A 111 25.92 -15.42 18.71
C LEU A 111 26.79 -16.57 19.21
N ARG A 112 28.01 -16.31 19.70
CA ARG A 112 28.85 -17.36 20.30
C ARG A 112 28.18 -18.01 21.51
N ALA A 113 27.55 -17.20 22.37
CA ALA A 113 26.80 -17.71 23.52
C ALA A 113 25.58 -18.54 23.07
N LEU A 114 24.86 -18.09 22.04
CA LEU A 114 23.72 -18.80 21.48
C LEU A 114 24.15 -20.11 20.80
N GLU A 115 25.22 -20.12 20.01
CA GLU A 115 25.73 -21.32 19.32
C GLU A 115 26.22 -22.38 20.31
N HIS A 116 26.75 -21.97 21.46
CA HIS A 116 27.09 -22.90 22.53
C HIS A 116 25.84 -23.53 23.18
N TYR A 117 24.74 -22.77 23.26
CA TYR A 117 23.49 -23.21 23.87
C TYR A 117 22.60 -24.03 22.91
N ASP A 118 22.41 -23.53 21.69
CA ASP A 118 21.66 -24.14 20.60
C ASP A 118 22.44 -23.99 19.29
N PRO A 119 23.28 -24.98 18.90
CA PRO A 119 24.02 -24.93 17.64
C PRO A 119 23.11 -24.95 16.41
N ASN A 120 21.83 -25.32 16.57
CA ASN A 120 20.84 -25.44 15.49
C ASN A 120 19.88 -24.24 15.42
N TRP A 121 20.22 -23.11 16.05
CA TRP A 121 19.43 -21.88 15.91
C TRP A 121 19.27 -21.53 14.42
N ALA A 122 18.09 -21.06 14.04
CA ALA A 122 17.77 -20.81 12.63
C ALA A 122 17.56 -19.33 12.29
N LEU A 123 17.03 -18.56 13.23
CA LEU A 123 16.72 -17.15 13.03
C LEU A 123 16.93 -16.39 14.33
N VAL A 124 17.53 -15.22 14.23
CA VAL A 124 17.64 -14.30 15.36
C VAL A 124 17.20 -12.89 14.95
N GLY A 125 16.85 -12.05 15.91
CA GLY A 125 16.58 -10.63 15.69
C GLY A 125 16.78 -9.81 16.96
N SER A 126 16.76 -8.47 16.86
CA SER A 126 17.03 -7.61 18.03
C SER A 126 15.89 -7.55 19.04
N VAL A 127 14.65 -7.80 18.59
CA VAL A 127 13.46 -7.81 19.43
C VAL A 127 12.45 -8.84 18.94
N GLY A 128 11.78 -9.49 19.88
CA GLY A 128 10.73 -10.47 19.62
C GLY A 128 9.77 -10.64 20.78
N TRP A 129 8.78 -11.50 20.57
CA TRP A 129 7.74 -11.81 21.56
C TRP A 129 7.80 -13.28 21.94
N GLN A 130 7.69 -13.55 23.23
CA GLN A 130 7.41 -14.89 23.75
C GLN A 130 5.93 -15.25 23.57
N ALA A 131 5.59 -16.52 23.81
CA ALA A 131 4.24 -17.04 23.60
C ALA A 131 3.17 -16.35 24.46
N ASP A 132 3.55 -15.82 25.61
CA ASP A 132 2.70 -15.05 26.53
C ASP A 132 2.56 -13.56 26.14
N GLY A 133 3.25 -13.14 25.06
CA GLY A 133 3.29 -11.75 24.61
C GLY A 133 4.38 -10.90 25.26
N THR A 134 5.21 -11.46 26.15
CA THR A 134 6.34 -10.75 26.76
C THR A 134 7.36 -10.37 25.69
N ILE A 135 7.75 -9.09 25.65
CA ILE A 135 8.74 -8.58 24.69
C ILE A 135 10.14 -8.86 25.23
N GLN A 136 10.99 -9.42 24.38
CA GLN A 136 12.40 -9.69 24.66
C GLN A 136 13.26 -9.01 23.61
N GLY A 137 14.33 -8.31 24.00
CA GLY A 137 15.18 -7.63 23.04
C GLY A 137 16.19 -6.66 23.64
N HIS A 138 16.96 -6.05 22.75
CA HIS A 138 17.76 -4.85 23.01
C HIS A 138 17.56 -3.85 21.86
N TRP A 139 16.69 -2.87 22.06
CA TRP A 139 16.31 -1.93 21.00
C TRP A 139 15.87 -0.57 21.55
N SER A 140 15.93 0.45 20.69
CA SER A 140 15.23 1.73 20.86
C SER A 140 14.37 1.98 19.63
N ASP A 141 13.11 2.32 19.83
CA ASP A 141 12.16 2.77 18.81
C ASP A 141 11.45 4.07 19.28
N PRO A 142 10.58 4.69 18.46
CA PRO A 142 9.86 5.90 18.87
C PRO A 142 8.81 5.72 19.98
N HIS A 143 8.68 4.53 20.56
CA HIS A 143 7.81 4.24 21.69
C HIS A 143 8.61 3.99 22.96
N THR A 144 9.76 3.32 22.87
CA THR A 144 10.54 2.93 24.05
C THR A 144 11.98 2.52 23.72
N TYR A 145 12.83 2.55 24.74
CA TYR A 145 14.09 1.82 24.79
C TYR A 145 13.97 0.70 25.81
N SER A 146 14.49 -0.48 25.48
CA SER A 146 14.54 -1.60 26.42
C SER A 146 15.73 -2.52 26.15
N ARG A 147 16.26 -3.08 27.24
CA ARG A 147 17.18 -4.21 27.25
C ARG A 147 16.67 -5.23 28.26
N SER A 148 16.10 -6.34 27.78
CA SER A 148 15.38 -7.30 28.64
C SER A 148 16.21 -8.49 29.13
N TYR A 149 17.48 -8.59 28.71
CA TYR A 149 18.34 -9.73 29.02
C TYR A 149 18.90 -9.67 30.45
N ALA A 150 18.74 -10.77 31.19
CA ALA A 150 19.37 -11.01 32.48
C ALA A 150 20.72 -11.74 32.30
N ASP A 151 20.74 -13.06 32.44
CA ASP A 151 21.98 -13.87 32.46
C ASP A 151 22.49 -14.25 31.07
N LEU A 152 21.58 -14.56 30.14
CA LEU A 152 21.91 -14.91 28.76
C LEU A 152 21.63 -13.73 27.82
N PRO A 153 22.50 -13.47 26.82
CA PRO A 153 22.32 -12.38 25.87
C PRO A 153 21.31 -12.74 24.75
N PHE A 154 20.35 -13.62 25.04
CA PHE A 154 19.31 -14.05 24.12
C PHE A 154 18.13 -14.66 24.86
N SER A 155 16.97 -14.70 24.20
CA SER A 155 15.73 -15.31 24.67
C SER A 155 15.04 -16.02 23.50
N LYS A 156 14.56 -17.24 23.71
CA LYS A 156 13.72 -17.93 22.70
C LYS A 156 12.40 -17.18 22.53
N VAL A 157 11.96 -16.98 21.29
CA VAL A 157 10.75 -16.22 20.93
C VAL A 157 9.91 -16.95 19.89
N THR A 158 8.62 -16.62 19.83
CA THR A 158 7.65 -17.16 18.85
C THR A 158 7.32 -16.16 17.75
N ARG A 159 7.86 -14.94 17.83
CA ARG A 159 7.74 -13.89 16.82
C ARG A 159 8.93 -12.95 16.93
N LEU A 160 9.44 -12.48 15.80
CA LEU A 160 10.46 -11.43 15.72
C LEU A 160 9.90 -10.22 14.98
N ASP A 161 10.36 -9.03 15.35
CA ASP A 161 10.16 -7.81 14.55
C ASP A 161 11.13 -7.81 13.37
N GLU A 162 10.70 -7.26 12.25
CA GLU A 162 11.46 -7.27 11.01
C GLU A 162 12.56 -6.21 10.95
N GLN A 163 12.69 -5.32 11.96
CA GLN A 163 13.73 -4.27 11.99
C GLN A 163 15.14 -4.83 11.79
N LEU A 164 15.41 -6.02 12.33
CA LEU A 164 16.65 -6.75 12.14
C LEU A 164 16.38 -8.25 12.29
N LEU A 165 16.69 -9.00 11.25
CA LEU A 165 16.63 -10.45 11.23
C LEU A 165 17.96 -11.01 10.71
N LEU A 166 18.53 -12.01 11.40
CA LEU A 166 19.74 -12.70 10.96
C LEU A 166 19.55 -14.20 10.89
N PHE A 167 20.10 -14.80 9.84
CA PHE A 167 20.05 -16.24 9.60
C PHE A 167 21.21 -16.66 8.70
N ARG A 168 21.46 -17.97 8.62
CA ARG A 168 22.47 -18.52 7.71
C ARG A 168 21.86 -18.73 6.32
N LYS A 169 22.49 -18.25 5.26
CA LYS A 169 22.08 -18.47 3.86
C LYS A 169 22.00 -19.97 3.56
N SER A 170 22.93 -20.74 4.10
CA SER A 170 22.98 -22.21 4.05
C SER A 170 21.78 -22.92 4.68
N SER A 171 21.01 -22.25 5.55
CA SER A 171 19.77 -22.82 6.12
C SER A 171 18.64 -23.00 5.09
N GLY A 172 18.79 -22.38 3.92
CA GLY A 172 17.76 -22.33 2.88
C GLY A 172 16.53 -21.50 3.26
N LEU A 173 16.59 -20.73 4.35
CA LEU A 173 15.49 -19.87 4.78
C LEU A 173 15.19 -18.82 3.70
N ARG A 174 13.91 -18.66 3.37
CA ARG A 174 13.40 -17.70 2.39
C ARG A 174 12.10 -17.08 2.91
N PHE A 175 11.86 -15.85 2.51
CA PHE A 175 10.59 -15.17 2.77
C PHE A 175 9.52 -15.67 1.80
N ASP A 176 8.27 -15.63 2.24
CA ASP A 176 7.14 -16.01 1.38
C ASP A 176 6.96 -15.00 0.23
N ASN A 177 6.98 -15.49 -1.00
CA ASN A 177 6.82 -14.69 -2.20
C ASN A 177 5.37 -14.30 -2.49
N ASP A 178 4.40 -14.91 -1.81
CA ASP A 178 2.97 -14.67 -2.00
C ASP A 178 2.33 -13.93 -0.82
N LEU A 179 3.02 -13.79 0.31
CA LEU A 179 2.56 -12.95 1.43
C LEU A 179 2.47 -11.48 0.99
N PRO A 180 1.27 -10.86 0.91
CA PRO A 180 1.14 -9.53 0.36
C PRO A 180 1.77 -8.44 1.25
N ASN A 181 2.23 -7.35 0.61
CA ASN A 181 2.73 -6.15 1.28
C ASN A 181 3.93 -6.39 2.23
N ILE A 182 3.94 -5.71 3.39
CA ILE A 182 5.10 -5.54 4.27
C ILE A 182 4.84 -6.04 5.71
N HIS A 183 3.70 -6.69 5.95
CA HIS A 183 3.24 -7.06 7.30
C HIS A 183 3.27 -8.57 7.51
N THR A 184 3.41 -8.99 8.78
CA THR A 184 3.40 -10.41 9.23
C THR A 184 4.55 -11.27 8.70
N VAL A 185 5.58 -10.65 8.11
CA VAL A 185 6.69 -11.32 7.44
C VAL A 185 7.55 -12.10 8.45
N GLY A 186 7.92 -11.48 9.56
CA GLY A 186 8.70 -12.10 10.62
C GLY A 186 7.93 -13.19 11.35
N GLN A 187 6.62 -13.00 11.54
CA GLN A 187 5.77 -14.03 12.15
C GLN A 187 5.62 -15.26 11.23
N ASP A 188 5.38 -15.05 9.93
CA ASP A 188 5.34 -16.14 8.94
C ASP A 188 6.65 -16.94 8.93
N LEU A 189 7.77 -16.22 8.99
CA LEU A 189 9.10 -16.83 9.03
C LEU A 189 9.28 -17.75 10.24
N VAL A 190 8.94 -17.31 11.44
CA VAL A 190 9.03 -18.14 12.65
C VAL A 190 8.13 -19.37 12.56
N MET A 191 6.90 -19.24 12.06
CA MET A 191 5.99 -20.38 11.91
C MET A 191 6.51 -21.43 10.91
N ASN A 192 7.19 -21.00 9.84
CA ASN A 192 7.87 -21.92 8.92
C ASN A 192 9.03 -22.67 9.61
N LEU A 193 9.75 -22.01 10.51
CA LEU A 193 10.84 -22.63 11.28
C LEU A 193 10.31 -23.66 12.28
N GLU A 194 9.23 -23.34 13.00
CA GLU A 194 8.61 -24.26 13.97
C GLU A 194 8.17 -25.58 13.29
N LYS A 195 7.61 -25.51 12.07
CA LYS A 195 7.28 -26.71 11.27
C LYS A 195 8.50 -27.58 10.93
N ARG A 196 9.70 -26.99 10.92
CA ARG A 196 10.98 -27.67 10.67
C ARG A 196 11.68 -28.11 11.97
N GLY A 197 11.05 -27.90 13.13
CA GLY A 197 11.66 -28.16 14.43
C GLY A 197 12.79 -27.19 14.79
N LEU A 198 12.85 -26.03 14.14
CA LEU A 198 13.90 -25.02 14.33
C LEU A 198 13.43 -23.91 15.27
N SER A 199 14.38 -23.23 15.92
CA SER A 199 14.10 -22.20 16.92
C SER A 199 14.47 -20.80 16.43
N ALA A 200 13.72 -19.80 16.90
CA ALA A 200 14.00 -18.38 16.73
C ALA A 200 14.32 -17.71 18.09
N TYR A 201 15.23 -16.73 18.08
CA TYR A 201 15.67 -16.04 19.30
C TYR A 201 15.71 -14.53 19.13
N ALA A 202 15.25 -13.78 20.14
CA ALA A 202 15.70 -12.40 20.31
C ALA A 202 17.12 -12.45 20.88
N ILE A 203 18.05 -11.69 20.31
CA ILE A 203 19.47 -11.68 20.70
C ILE A 203 19.93 -10.27 21.06
N ASP A 204 20.95 -10.15 21.91
CA ASP A 204 21.60 -8.89 22.23
C ASP A 204 22.39 -8.39 21.02
N ALA A 205 21.68 -7.62 20.19
CA ALA A 205 22.16 -6.92 19.00
C ALA A 205 21.46 -5.54 18.96
N PRO A 206 22.02 -4.52 19.65
CA PRO A 206 21.33 -3.25 19.90
C PRO A 206 20.96 -2.50 18.62
N THR A 207 19.67 -2.27 18.38
CA THR A 207 19.18 -1.52 17.21
C THR A 207 18.49 -0.23 17.61
N ILE A 208 18.73 0.85 16.86
CA ILE A 208 17.90 2.07 16.94
C ILE A 208 17.04 2.11 15.68
N HIS A 209 15.74 1.88 15.83
CA HIS A 209 14.79 1.85 14.71
C HIS A 209 14.03 3.16 14.61
N LYS A 210 13.90 3.68 13.39
CA LYS A 210 13.39 5.01 13.06
C LYS A 210 14.19 6.08 13.78
N TYR A 211 15.48 6.18 13.51
CA TYR A 211 16.33 7.17 14.17
C TYR A 211 16.05 8.59 13.64
N SER A 212 16.07 8.76 12.32
CA SER A 212 15.80 10.04 11.64
C SER A 212 14.79 9.88 10.51
N ASP A 213 14.07 10.96 10.19
CA ASP A 213 13.16 11.01 9.05
C ASP A 213 13.86 11.35 7.72
N VAL A 214 13.08 11.60 6.66
CA VAL A 214 13.61 11.91 5.32
C VAL A 214 14.27 13.28 5.21
N GLN A 215 14.06 14.18 6.18
CA GLN A 215 14.75 15.47 6.29
C GLN A 215 16.05 15.35 7.12
N GLY A 216 16.25 14.21 7.81
CA GLY A 216 17.34 14.00 8.75
C GLY A 216 17.01 14.46 10.17
N ASP A 217 15.78 14.91 10.43
CA ASP A 217 15.34 15.30 11.77
C ASP A 217 15.12 14.05 12.63
N LEU A 218 15.45 14.15 13.92
CA LEU A 218 15.32 13.02 14.85
C LEU A 218 13.85 12.66 15.09
N VAL A 219 13.55 11.36 15.00
CA VAL A 219 12.24 10.83 15.34
C VAL A 219 12.22 10.49 16.82
N LEU A 220 11.77 11.45 17.63
CA LEU A 220 11.79 11.34 19.08
C LEU A 220 10.63 10.51 19.64
N ASN A 221 9.48 10.51 18.95
CA ASN A 221 8.32 9.72 19.34
C ASN A 221 7.45 9.33 18.12
N ALA A 222 6.50 8.43 18.35
CA ALA A 222 5.62 7.88 17.32
C ALA A 222 4.84 8.94 16.52
N SER A 223 4.50 10.08 17.12
CA SER A 223 3.75 11.15 16.44
C SER A 223 4.61 11.96 15.47
N ASN A 224 5.94 11.98 15.66
CA ASN A 224 6.88 12.61 14.74
C ASN A 224 7.31 11.70 13.59
N SER A 225 7.00 10.40 13.65
CA SER A 225 7.28 9.48 12.54
C SER A 225 6.18 9.54 11.48
N THR A 226 6.49 10.10 10.31
CA THR A 226 5.56 10.12 9.16
C THR A 226 5.12 8.72 8.75
N LYS A 227 6.03 7.72 8.79
CA LYS A 227 5.72 6.30 8.54
C LYS A 227 4.71 5.73 9.54
N ILE A 228 4.85 6.00 10.85
CA ILE A 228 3.90 5.51 11.87
C ILE A 228 2.54 6.19 11.72
N VAL A 229 2.53 7.51 11.54
CA VAL A 229 1.28 8.28 11.36
C VAL A 229 0.55 7.81 10.11
N ARG A 230 1.24 7.65 8.99
CA ARG A 230 0.65 7.19 7.72
C ARG A 230 0.04 5.78 7.83
N ARG A 231 0.62 4.89 8.64
CA ARG A 231 0.06 3.54 8.88
C ARG A 231 -1.31 3.56 9.56
N GLN A 232 -1.74 4.69 10.13
CA GLN A 232 -3.09 4.84 10.66
C GLN A 232 -4.15 5.15 9.60
N ALA A 233 -3.74 5.54 8.39
CA ALA A 233 -4.65 5.81 7.29
C ALA A 233 -5.45 4.56 6.90
N ARG A 234 -6.70 4.77 6.48
CA ARG A 234 -7.63 3.70 6.07
C ARG A 234 -7.00 2.74 5.07
N ALA A 235 -6.38 3.27 4.01
CA ALA A 235 -5.81 2.45 2.94
C ALA A 235 -4.67 1.56 3.44
N ALA A 236 -3.79 2.07 4.32
CA ALA A 236 -2.74 1.29 4.97
C ALA A 236 -3.29 0.16 5.86
N LYS A 237 -4.38 0.41 6.61
CA LYS A 237 -5.06 -0.61 7.42
C LYS A 237 -5.63 -1.75 6.57
N LEU A 238 -6.32 -1.43 5.49
CA LEU A 238 -6.88 -2.43 4.56
C LEU A 238 -5.79 -3.24 3.85
N MET A 239 -4.68 -2.59 3.52
CA MET A 239 -3.51 -3.25 2.94
C MET A 239 -2.89 -4.25 3.93
N ARG A 240 -2.80 -3.89 5.22
CA ARG A 240 -2.40 -4.80 6.31
C ARG A 240 -3.39 -5.96 6.48
N GLU A 241 -4.69 -5.71 6.33
CA GLU A 241 -5.68 -6.79 6.38
C GLU A 241 -5.47 -7.82 5.27
N CYS A 242 -5.04 -7.42 4.07
CA CYS A 242 -4.72 -8.38 3.00
C CYS A 242 -3.57 -9.32 3.42
N SER A 243 -2.54 -8.81 4.10
CA SER A 243 -1.47 -9.65 4.67
C SER A 243 -1.99 -10.57 5.76
N ASN A 244 -2.83 -10.05 6.67
CA ASN A 244 -3.42 -10.84 7.75
C ASN A 244 -4.31 -11.96 7.19
N ASP A 245 -5.14 -11.67 6.20
CA ASP A 245 -6.04 -12.65 5.58
C ASP A 245 -5.24 -13.78 4.93
N TYR A 246 -4.18 -13.46 4.18
CA TYR A 246 -3.24 -14.46 3.66
C TYR A 246 -2.65 -15.32 4.77
N PHE A 247 -2.07 -14.66 5.78
CA PHE A 247 -1.39 -15.32 6.89
C PHE A 247 -2.33 -16.28 7.64
N PHE A 248 -3.55 -15.83 7.96
CA PHE A 248 -4.53 -16.66 8.66
C PHE A 248 -5.03 -17.84 7.83
N ILE A 249 -5.17 -17.69 6.52
CA ILE A 249 -5.52 -18.78 5.60
C ILE A 249 -4.38 -19.80 5.54
N LYS A 250 -3.15 -19.34 5.30
CA LYS A 250 -1.95 -20.20 5.23
C LYS A 250 -1.76 -21.04 6.50
N TRP A 251 -1.96 -20.43 7.67
CA TRP A 251 -1.66 -21.05 8.95
C TRP A 251 -2.87 -21.65 9.68
N HIS A 252 -4.08 -21.47 9.16
CA HIS A 252 -5.33 -21.93 9.82
C HIS A 252 -5.49 -21.40 11.25
N THR A 253 -4.95 -20.20 11.51
CA THR A 253 -4.87 -19.59 12.86
C THR A 253 -5.97 -18.57 13.13
N ARG A 254 -6.91 -18.37 12.20
CA ARG A 254 -7.98 -17.39 12.39
C ARG A 254 -8.87 -17.82 13.57
N PRO A 255 -9.02 -17.00 14.63
CA PRO A 255 -10.18 -17.17 15.50
C PRO A 255 -11.43 -16.96 14.63
N LYS A 256 -12.50 -17.74 14.85
CA LYS A 256 -13.78 -17.59 14.11
C LYS A 256 -14.16 -16.09 14.08
N PRO A 257 -14.13 -15.41 12.92
CA PRO A 257 -14.45 -13.99 12.86
C PRO A 257 -15.92 -13.78 12.49
N ASP A 258 -16.49 -12.70 13.00
CA ASP A 258 -17.78 -12.13 12.58
C ASP A 258 -17.74 -11.50 11.16
N LEU A 259 -16.65 -11.68 10.39
CA LEU A 259 -16.54 -11.23 9.00
C LEU A 259 -16.19 -12.35 8.02
N PRO A 260 -16.94 -12.49 6.91
CA PRO A 260 -17.04 -13.73 6.18
C PRO A 260 -16.20 -13.68 4.90
N ILE A 261 -14.89 -13.79 5.02
CA ILE A 261 -14.02 -13.87 3.82
C ILE A 261 -14.13 -15.26 3.16
N LEU A 262 -14.49 -16.26 3.95
CA LEU A 262 -14.70 -17.64 3.51
C LEU A 262 -16.16 -18.02 3.25
N VAL A 263 -17.11 -17.08 3.36
CA VAL A 263 -18.50 -17.41 2.99
C VAL A 263 -18.54 -17.62 1.47
N PRO A 264 -19.02 -18.78 1.00
CA PRO A 264 -19.32 -19.01 -0.41
C PRO A 264 -20.17 -17.87 -0.97
N MET A 265 -19.97 -17.48 -2.22
CA MET A 265 -20.79 -16.43 -2.85
C MET A 265 -22.30 -16.71 -2.71
N GLU A 266 -22.66 -17.99 -2.72
CA GLU A 266 -24.01 -18.54 -2.58
C GLU A 266 -24.64 -18.26 -1.21
N ASP A 267 -23.82 -18.09 -0.18
CA ASP A 267 -24.24 -17.93 1.22
C ASP A 267 -24.26 -16.45 1.66
N LEU A 268 -23.82 -15.52 0.80
CA LEU A 268 -24.01 -14.09 1.03
C LEU A 268 -25.51 -13.76 0.90
N PRO A 269 -26.07 -12.84 1.71
CA PRO A 269 -27.49 -12.49 1.67
C PRO A 269 -27.84 -11.78 0.34
N PHE A 270 -28.07 -12.60 -0.70
CA PHE A 270 -28.14 -12.22 -2.11
C PHE A 270 -29.57 -11.98 -2.60
N GLU A 271 -30.59 -12.43 -1.85
CA GLU A 271 -31.96 -12.53 -2.37
C GLU A 271 -32.71 -11.18 -2.49
N LYS A 272 -32.31 -10.15 -1.74
CA LYS A 272 -32.88 -8.79 -1.87
C LYS A 272 -31.99 -7.80 -2.63
N SER A 273 -30.72 -8.13 -2.90
CA SER A 273 -29.75 -7.21 -3.54
C SER A 273 -29.77 -7.23 -5.07
N ARG A 274 -30.68 -8.01 -5.68
CA ARG A 274 -30.92 -8.06 -7.14
C ARG A 274 -31.59 -6.82 -7.74
N SER A 275 -31.74 -5.71 -7.02
CA SER A 275 -32.24 -4.47 -7.62
C SER A 275 -31.15 -3.82 -8.48
N ASN A 276 -30.97 -4.31 -9.73
CA ASN A 276 -30.23 -3.69 -10.85
C ASN A 276 -29.51 -2.37 -10.48
N PRO A 277 -28.35 -2.45 -9.78
CA PRO A 277 -27.73 -1.26 -9.24
C PRO A 277 -27.14 -0.44 -10.37
N ILE A 278 -27.13 0.88 -10.19
CA ILE A 278 -26.53 1.80 -11.14
C ILE A 278 -25.11 2.12 -10.68
N VAL A 279 -24.13 1.63 -11.43
CA VAL A 279 -22.71 1.85 -11.15
C VAL A 279 -22.23 3.08 -11.91
N PHE A 280 -21.87 4.13 -11.18
CA PHE A 280 -21.36 5.37 -11.77
C PHE A 280 -19.84 5.33 -11.82
N LEU A 281 -19.31 5.19 -13.04
CA LEU A 281 -17.89 5.11 -13.33
C LEU A 281 -17.34 6.47 -13.75
N GLY A 282 -16.10 6.75 -13.39
CA GLY A 282 -15.40 7.94 -13.84
C GLY A 282 -14.09 8.17 -13.11
N ARG A 283 -13.03 8.41 -13.87
CA ARG A 283 -11.68 8.69 -13.34
C ARG A 283 -11.70 9.91 -12.40
N GLY A 284 -11.05 9.82 -11.25
CA GLY A 284 -11.04 10.92 -10.27
C GLY A 284 -10.56 12.24 -10.91
N GLY A 285 -11.29 13.35 -10.73
CA GLY A 285 -10.97 14.62 -11.44
C GLY A 285 -11.71 14.81 -12.78
N SER A 286 -12.44 13.80 -13.26
CA SER A 286 -13.36 13.89 -14.41
C SER A 286 -14.56 14.80 -14.16
N GLY A 287 -14.84 15.15 -12.90
CA GLY A 287 -16.05 15.88 -12.54
C GLY A 287 -17.21 14.97 -12.13
N SER A 288 -16.93 13.73 -11.75
CA SER A 288 -17.90 12.72 -11.31
C SER A 288 -18.72 13.08 -10.06
N ARG A 289 -18.50 14.24 -9.44
CA ARG A 289 -19.45 14.85 -8.50
C ARG A 289 -20.77 15.22 -9.19
N LEU A 290 -20.71 15.84 -10.38
CA LEU A 290 -21.90 16.31 -11.08
C LEU A 290 -22.83 15.15 -11.47
N ILE A 291 -22.27 13.99 -11.85
CA ILE A 291 -23.11 12.84 -12.16
C ILE A 291 -23.80 12.27 -10.91
N SER A 292 -23.14 12.32 -9.75
CA SER A 292 -23.74 11.96 -8.46
C SER A 292 -24.85 12.95 -8.04
N GLU A 293 -24.69 14.24 -8.33
CA GLU A 293 -25.72 15.26 -8.07
C GLU A 293 -26.94 15.07 -8.99
N ILE A 294 -26.73 14.78 -10.28
CA ILE A 294 -27.81 14.42 -11.21
C ILE A 294 -28.53 13.16 -10.72
N ALA A 295 -27.78 12.13 -10.34
CA ALA A 295 -28.36 10.87 -9.83
C ALA A 295 -29.28 11.10 -8.62
N GLN A 296 -28.83 11.90 -7.65
CA GLN A 296 -29.63 12.27 -6.47
C GLN A 296 -30.88 13.08 -6.86
N ALA A 297 -30.77 14.02 -7.81
CA ALA A 297 -31.91 14.80 -8.30
C ALA A 297 -32.97 13.91 -9.00
N LEU A 298 -32.54 12.80 -9.61
CA LEU A 298 -33.40 11.78 -10.21
C LEU A 298 -33.96 10.77 -9.18
N GLY A 299 -33.74 10.98 -7.88
CA GLY A 299 -34.26 10.12 -6.82
C GLY A 299 -33.49 8.80 -6.63
N ILE A 300 -32.32 8.66 -7.25
CA ILE A 300 -31.46 7.47 -7.08
C ILE A 300 -30.82 7.53 -5.69
N PHE A 301 -30.98 6.45 -4.93
CA PHE A 301 -30.33 6.32 -3.65
C PHE A 301 -28.84 6.02 -3.84
N MET A 302 -27.98 6.97 -3.49
CA MET A 302 -26.53 6.91 -3.73
C MET A 302 -25.69 6.42 -2.53
N GLY A 303 -26.36 5.85 -1.51
CA GLY A 303 -25.78 5.42 -0.23
C GLY A 303 -26.27 6.23 0.96
N ASN A 304 -25.94 5.75 2.17
CA ASN A 304 -26.28 6.42 3.43
C ASN A 304 -25.34 7.60 3.71
N SER A 305 -24.10 7.51 3.24
CA SER A 305 -23.09 8.55 3.43
C SER A 305 -22.43 8.91 2.10
N ILE A 306 -22.53 10.19 1.73
CA ILE A 306 -21.97 10.74 0.50
C ILE A 306 -21.04 11.90 0.86
N ASN A 307 -19.81 11.89 0.35
CA ASN A 307 -18.84 12.96 0.62
C ASN A 307 -19.00 14.16 -0.33
N LYS A 308 -18.20 15.22 -0.12
CA LYS A 308 -18.20 16.43 -0.96
C LYS A 308 -17.83 16.20 -2.44
N SER A 309 -17.22 15.07 -2.77
CA SER A 309 -16.88 14.68 -4.15
C SER A 309 -17.98 13.82 -4.80
N GLY A 310 -19.09 13.57 -4.10
CA GLY A 310 -20.17 12.70 -4.54
C GLY A 310 -19.82 11.21 -4.48
N ASP A 311 -18.80 10.82 -3.70
CA ASP A 311 -18.45 9.40 -3.52
C ASP A 311 -19.34 8.77 -2.46
N THR A 312 -19.79 7.54 -2.72
CA THR A 312 -20.48 6.68 -1.77
C THR A 312 -19.46 6.20 -0.73
N VAL A 313 -19.49 6.78 0.47
CA VAL A 313 -18.48 6.52 1.52
C VAL A 313 -18.61 5.11 2.09
N ASP A 314 -19.83 4.58 2.12
CA ASP A 314 -20.16 3.28 2.71
C ASP A 314 -19.34 2.14 2.07
N ILE A 315 -19.03 2.26 0.79
CA ILE A 315 -18.34 1.20 0.02
C ILE A 315 -16.82 1.34 -0.05
N VAL A 316 -16.25 2.44 0.47
CA VAL A 316 -14.84 2.79 0.25
C VAL A 316 -13.90 1.67 0.71
N GLU A 317 -14.15 1.09 1.89
CA GLU A 317 -13.28 0.07 2.45
C GLU A 317 -13.31 -1.23 1.65
N HIS A 318 -14.50 -1.68 1.24
CA HIS A 318 -14.67 -2.85 0.39
C HIS A 318 -14.00 -2.67 -0.97
N ILE A 319 -14.20 -1.51 -1.62
CA ILE A 319 -13.61 -1.26 -2.94
C ILE A 319 -12.09 -1.09 -2.86
N TYR A 320 -11.57 -0.40 -1.85
CA TYR A 320 -10.11 -0.27 -1.68
C TYR A 320 -9.47 -1.64 -1.44
N LYS A 321 -10.08 -2.46 -0.58
CA LYS A 321 -9.60 -3.82 -0.35
C LYS A 321 -9.71 -4.68 -1.60
N ALA A 322 -10.77 -4.56 -2.41
CA ALA A 322 -10.91 -5.26 -3.68
C ALA A 322 -9.79 -4.90 -4.67
N VAL A 323 -9.43 -3.61 -4.74
CA VAL A 323 -8.28 -3.15 -5.54
C VAL A 323 -6.97 -3.80 -5.06
N PHE A 324 -6.73 -3.86 -3.74
CA PHE A 324 -5.52 -4.50 -3.20
C PHE A 324 -5.49 -6.02 -3.44
N CYS A 325 -6.61 -6.70 -3.22
CA CYS A 325 -6.77 -8.12 -3.53
C CYS A 325 -6.44 -8.42 -5.00
N LYS A 326 -6.98 -7.62 -5.93
CA LYS A 326 -6.78 -7.82 -7.36
C LYS A 326 -5.36 -7.51 -7.82
N TYR A 327 -4.79 -6.39 -7.38
CA TYR A 327 -3.59 -5.82 -8.01
C TYR A 327 -2.30 -5.97 -7.19
N ALA A 328 -2.39 -6.22 -5.89
CA ALA A 328 -1.22 -6.37 -5.00
C ALA A 328 -0.99 -7.82 -4.57
N CYS A 329 -2.03 -8.64 -4.47
CA CYS A 329 -1.88 -10.06 -4.10
C CYS A 329 -1.53 -10.91 -5.32
N THR A 330 -0.68 -11.93 -5.12
CA THR A 330 -0.28 -12.89 -6.16
C THR A 330 -0.94 -14.25 -6.03
N ASP A 331 -1.41 -14.59 -4.82
CA ASP A 331 -2.21 -15.79 -4.59
C ASP A 331 -3.62 -15.68 -5.18
N ALA A 332 -4.07 -16.76 -5.84
CA ALA A 332 -5.34 -16.80 -6.56
C ALA A 332 -6.56 -16.76 -5.63
N VAL A 333 -6.48 -17.35 -4.43
CA VAL A 333 -7.58 -17.31 -3.45
C VAL A 333 -7.84 -15.87 -3.01
N GLN A 334 -6.77 -15.13 -2.73
CA GLN A 334 -6.88 -13.71 -2.36
C GLN A 334 -7.38 -12.83 -3.50
N GLN A 335 -6.91 -13.06 -4.74
CA GLN A 335 -7.41 -12.32 -5.90
C GLN A 335 -8.92 -12.52 -6.08
N GLY A 336 -9.42 -13.75 -5.84
CA GLY A 336 -10.85 -14.06 -5.86
C GLY A 336 -11.70 -13.31 -4.81
N PHE A 337 -11.09 -12.70 -3.80
CA PHE A 337 -11.84 -11.86 -2.84
C PHE A 337 -12.33 -10.55 -3.45
N ALA A 338 -11.74 -10.07 -4.56
CA ALA A 338 -12.16 -8.83 -5.19
C ALA A 338 -13.66 -8.85 -5.58
N SER A 339 -14.12 -9.92 -6.24
CA SER A 339 -15.52 -10.10 -6.64
C SER A 339 -16.45 -10.19 -5.41
N LYS A 340 -16.05 -10.93 -4.37
CA LYS A 340 -16.83 -10.99 -3.10
C LYS A 340 -16.97 -9.62 -2.45
N LEU A 341 -15.90 -8.83 -2.40
CA LEU A 341 -15.90 -7.48 -1.83
C LEU A 341 -16.76 -6.51 -2.64
N VAL A 342 -16.84 -6.67 -3.96
CA VAL A 342 -17.77 -5.93 -4.82
C VAL A 342 -19.22 -6.26 -4.46
N VAL A 343 -19.56 -7.53 -4.24
CA VAL A 343 -20.91 -7.93 -3.78
C VAL A 343 -21.23 -7.29 -2.43
N MET A 344 -20.29 -7.32 -1.47
CA MET A 344 -20.47 -6.71 -0.15
C MET A 344 -20.67 -5.19 -0.25
N ALA A 345 -19.88 -4.50 -1.10
CA ALA A 345 -20.04 -3.08 -1.37
C ALA A 345 -21.44 -2.75 -1.93
N ALA A 346 -21.90 -3.53 -2.91
CA ALA A 346 -23.23 -3.37 -3.47
C ALA A 346 -24.31 -3.58 -2.38
N ALA A 347 -24.21 -4.66 -1.61
CA ALA A 347 -25.17 -4.98 -0.54
C ALA A 347 -25.25 -3.87 0.54
N GLN A 348 -24.13 -3.23 0.91
CA GLN A 348 -24.13 -2.08 1.82
C GLN A 348 -24.82 -0.85 1.25
N SER A 349 -24.83 -0.71 -0.07
CA SER A 349 -25.50 0.38 -0.78
C SER A 349 -27.01 0.14 -0.92
N VAL A 350 -27.48 -1.11 -0.84
CA VAL A 350 -28.90 -1.46 -0.95
C VAL A 350 -29.64 -1.17 0.37
N GLY A 351 -30.17 0.06 0.49
CA GLY A 351 -31.23 0.39 1.46
C GLY A 351 -32.62 -0.12 1.01
N ARG A 352 -33.68 0.11 1.80
CA ARG A 352 -35.09 -0.26 1.47
C ARG A 352 -35.70 0.56 0.29
N ARG A 353 -34.91 1.06 -0.65
CA ARG A 353 -35.31 1.99 -1.73
C ARG A 353 -35.31 1.26 -3.08
N ASP A 354 -36.20 1.67 -3.98
CA ASP A 354 -36.45 0.95 -5.24
C ASP A 354 -35.34 1.11 -6.29
N THR A 355 -34.62 2.25 -6.31
CA THR A 355 -33.51 2.50 -7.25
C THR A 355 -32.25 2.90 -6.49
N VAL A 356 -31.21 2.10 -6.61
CA VAL A 356 -29.94 2.23 -5.88
C VAL A 356 -28.79 2.41 -6.86
N GLY A 357 -27.86 3.28 -6.53
CA GLY A 357 -26.60 3.43 -7.25
C GLY A 357 -25.46 3.72 -6.31
N PHE A 358 -24.25 3.57 -6.81
CA PHE A 358 -23.05 3.92 -6.05
C PHE A 358 -21.95 4.41 -6.97
N LYS A 359 -21.08 5.24 -6.40
CA LYS A 359 -20.00 5.89 -7.12
C LYS A 359 -18.74 5.94 -6.29
N LEU A 360 -17.64 5.52 -6.89
CA LEU A 360 -16.30 5.71 -6.38
C LEU A 360 -15.31 5.63 -7.55
N PRO A 361 -14.31 6.52 -7.68
CA PRO A 361 -13.39 6.52 -8.83
C PRO A 361 -12.68 5.18 -9.05
N GLU A 362 -12.31 4.49 -7.97
CA GLU A 362 -11.61 3.21 -7.99
C GLU A 362 -12.43 2.06 -8.60
N LEU A 363 -13.75 2.19 -8.74
CA LEU A 363 -14.58 1.22 -9.48
C LEU A 363 -14.13 1.05 -10.93
N THR A 364 -13.49 2.08 -11.51
CA THR A 364 -13.02 2.08 -12.89
C THR A 364 -11.98 0.98 -13.16
N VAL A 365 -11.22 0.54 -12.14
CA VAL A 365 -10.26 -0.58 -12.28
C VAL A 365 -10.85 -1.94 -11.90
N LEU A 366 -12.12 -1.98 -11.46
CA LEU A 366 -12.82 -3.19 -11.04
C LEU A 366 -13.97 -3.58 -11.99
N VAL A 367 -13.99 -3.04 -13.21
CA VAL A 367 -15.09 -3.31 -14.16
C VAL A 367 -15.30 -4.80 -14.42
N PRO A 368 -14.26 -5.64 -14.65
CA PRO A 368 -14.45 -7.08 -14.81
C PRO A 368 -15.14 -7.73 -13.60
N GLU A 369 -14.73 -7.38 -12.37
CA GLU A 369 -15.29 -7.91 -11.14
C GLU A 369 -16.72 -7.40 -10.91
N LEU A 370 -17.02 -6.16 -11.31
CA LEU A 370 -18.38 -5.60 -11.31
C LEU A 370 -19.31 -6.35 -12.27
N LEU A 371 -18.84 -6.69 -13.47
CA LEU A 371 -19.62 -7.44 -14.46
C LEU A 371 -19.88 -8.88 -14.00
N GLU A 372 -18.87 -9.53 -13.41
CA GLU A 372 -18.99 -10.87 -12.85
C GLU A 372 -19.93 -10.89 -11.64
N SER A 373 -19.76 -9.95 -10.71
CA SER A 373 -20.44 -9.95 -9.41
C SER A 373 -21.86 -9.38 -9.47
N LEU A 374 -22.12 -8.47 -10.42
CA LEU A 374 -23.38 -7.75 -10.57
C LEU A 374 -23.89 -7.88 -12.02
N PRO A 375 -24.32 -9.10 -12.43
CA PRO A 375 -24.64 -9.41 -13.82
C PRO A 375 -25.80 -8.60 -14.38
N GLU A 376 -26.67 -8.03 -13.53
CA GLU A 376 -27.80 -7.19 -13.92
C GLU A 376 -27.54 -5.69 -13.74
N ALA A 377 -26.34 -5.28 -13.32
CA ALA A 377 -26.04 -3.86 -13.11
C ALA A 377 -26.08 -3.04 -14.40
N ARG A 378 -26.48 -1.78 -14.26
CA ARG A 378 -26.42 -0.74 -15.27
C ARG A 378 -25.25 0.19 -15.00
N PHE A 379 -24.55 0.62 -16.04
CA PHE A 379 -23.32 1.41 -15.95
C PHE A 379 -23.52 2.79 -16.57
N VAL A 380 -23.20 3.82 -15.79
CA VAL A 380 -23.09 5.20 -16.27
C VAL A 380 -21.61 5.54 -16.33
N PHE A 381 -21.04 5.62 -17.53
CA PHE A 381 -19.62 5.94 -17.70
C PHE A 381 -19.44 7.44 -18.00
N LEU A 382 -18.97 8.19 -17.00
CA LEU A 382 -18.61 9.59 -17.17
C LEU A 382 -17.23 9.71 -17.82
N VAL A 383 -17.21 10.31 -18.99
CA VAL A 383 -16.00 10.61 -19.76
C VAL A 383 -15.79 12.11 -19.77
N ARG A 384 -14.53 12.54 -19.70
CA ARG A 384 -14.09 13.92 -19.87
C ARG A 384 -12.78 13.88 -20.63
N ASP A 385 -12.38 14.98 -21.28
CA ASP A 385 -11.04 15.05 -21.91
C ASP A 385 -9.97 14.51 -20.94
N PRO A 386 -9.29 13.40 -21.29
CA PRO A 386 -8.24 12.80 -20.47
C PRO A 386 -7.15 13.80 -20.03
N LEU A 387 -6.83 14.78 -20.89
CA LEU A 387 -5.88 15.84 -20.57
C LEU A 387 -6.41 16.73 -19.44
N ALA A 388 -7.67 17.17 -19.56
CA ALA A 388 -8.32 17.97 -18.53
C ALA A 388 -8.53 17.20 -17.22
N CYS A 389 -8.72 15.88 -17.26
CA CYS A 389 -8.73 15.06 -16.05
C CYS A 389 -7.37 15.10 -15.36
N THR A 390 -6.30 14.93 -16.15
CA THR A 390 -4.93 14.83 -15.64
C THR A 390 -4.47 16.14 -15.00
N LEU A 391 -4.74 17.28 -15.65
CA LEU A 391 -4.35 18.62 -15.20
C LEU A 391 -5.29 19.23 -14.14
N ARG A 392 -5.85 18.45 -13.21
CA ARG A 392 -6.87 18.95 -12.25
C ARG A 392 -6.45 18.91 -10.79
N ARG A 393 -6.09 17.72 -10.33
CA ARG A 393 -5.65 17.46 -8.97
C ARG A 393 -4.90 16.14 -8.92
N LEU A 394 -3.94 16.05 -8.01
CA LEU A 394 -3.35 14.77 -7.66
C LEU A 394 -4.43 13.83 -7.07
N HIS A 395 -4.58 12.65 -7.66
CA HIS A 395 -5.49 11.61 -7.19
C HIS A 395 -4.70 10.52 -6.42
N PRO A 396 -5.29 9.88 -5.39
CA PRO A 396 -4.63 8.78 -4.67
C PRO A 396 -4.07 7.67 -5.56
N THR A 397 -4.78 7.30 -6.63
CA THR A 397 -4.36 6.27 -7.59
C THR A 397 -3.14 6.65 -8.44
N SER A 398 -2.73 7.91 -8.44
CA SER A 398 -1.53 8.41 -9.14
C SER A 398 -0.44 8.92 -8.19
N ASN A 399 -0.64 8.76 -6.88
CA ASN A 399 0.28 9.23 -5.85
C ASN A 399 1.15 8.06 -5.34
N VAL A 400 2.46 8.10 -5.57
CA VAL A 400 3.43 7.10 -5.08
C VAL A 400 3.50 7.02 -3.56
N HIS A 401 3.02 8.03 -2.85
CA HIS A 401 2.94 8.05 -1.39
C HIS A 401 1.58 7.63 -0.84
N HIS A 402 0.71 7.04 -1.67
CA HIS A 402 -0.57 6.49 -1.24
C HIS A 402 -0.69 5.02 -1.68
N GLU A 403 -1.26 4.16 -0.84
CA GLU A 403 -1.29 2.69 -1.04
C GLU A 403 -1.95 2.29 -2.37
N LEU A 404 -3.03 2.99 -2.76
CA LEU A 404 -3.64 2.83 -4.09
C LEU A 404 -2.67 3.17 -5.24
N GLY A 405 -1.89 4.24 -5.13
CA GLY A 405 -0.94 4.60 -6.18
C GLY A 405 0.23 3.63 -6.24
N GLN A 406 0.75 3.19 -5.10
CA GLN A 406 1.77 2.13 -5.02
C GLN A 406 1.27 0.83 -5.68
N THR A 407 -0.01 0.51 -5.50
CA THR A 407 -0.64 -0.67 -6.10
C THR A 407 -0.87 -0.52 -7.60
N LEU A 408 -1.38 0.62 -8.06
CA LEU A 408 -1.89 0.78 -9.43
C LEU A 408 -0.87 1.34 -10.42
N LEU A 409 0.11 2.13 -9.98
CA LEU A 409 1.12 2.72 -10.88
C LEU A 409 1.97 1.69 -11.60
N PRO A 410 2.40 0.56 -10.99
CA PRO A 410 3.10 -0.50 -11.73
C PRO A 410 2.30 -1.02 -12.92
N HIS A 411 0.98 -1.17 -12.76
CA HIS A 411 0.10 -1.60 -13.85
C HIS A 411 -0.12 -0.48 -14.88
N ALA A 412 -0.26 0.77 -14.43
CA ALA A 412 -0.43 1.92 -15.30
C ALA A 412 0.80 2.20 -16.18
N TYR A 413 2.01 2.09 -15.64
CA TYR A 413 3.25 2.26 -16.39
C TYR A 413 3.44 1.17 -17.44
N ARG A 414 3.17 -0.09 -17.07
CA ARG A 414 3.14 -1.20 -18.05
C ARG A 414 2.10 -0.97 -19.14
N TRP A 415 0.92 -0.45 -18.79
CA TRP A 415 -0.16 -0.16 -19.74
C TRP A 415 0.29 0.82 -20.84
N ILE A 416 0.97 1.88 -20.46
CA ILE A 416 1.49 2.90 -21.40
C ILE A 416 2.88 2.55 -21.96
N ARG A 417 3.41 1.35 -21.65
CA ARG A 417 4.76 0.88 -22.04
C ARG A 417 5.88 1.83 -21.63
N ARG A 418 5.76 2.46 -20.45
CA ARG A 418 6.81 3.29 -19.86
C ARG A 418 7.60 2.48 -18.84
N ASP A 419 8.92 2.67 -18.80
CA ASP A 419 9.78 2.02 -17.81
C ASP A 419 9.33 2.42 -16.38
N LEU A 420 8.99 1.41 -15.57
CA LEU A 420 8.55 1.60 -14.19
C LEU A 420 9.62 2.27 -13.32
N LYS A 421 10.91 2.13 -13.67
CA LYS A 421 12.03 2.79 -12.95
C LYS A 421 11.92 4.32 -12.95
N LEU A 422 11.16 4.90 -13.88
CA LEU A 422 10.91 6.33 -13.95
C LEU A 422 9.80 6.77 -12.98
N ALA A 423 8.93 5.87 -12.51
CA ALA A 423 7.78 6.24 -11.69
C ALA A 423 8.10 7.04 -10.41
N PRO A 424 9.18 6.74 -9.64
CA PRO A 424 9.57 7.53 -8.48
C PRO A 424 9.99 8.98 -8.83
N VAL A 425 10.59 9.19 -10.01
CA VAL A 425 11.22 10.47 -10.39
C VAL A 425 10.41 11.28 -11.38
N ASP A 426 9.46 10.66 -12.09
CA ASP A 426 8.58 11.33 -13.02
C ASP A 426 7.80 12.47 -12.35
N HIS A 427 7.49 13.50 -13.12
CA HIS A 427 6.57 14.53 -12.65
C HIS A 427 5.21 13.89 -12.29
N TYR A 428 4.54 14.36 -11.24
CA TYR A 428 3.29 13.74 -10.79
C TYR A 428 2.19 13.76 -11.86
N LEU A 429 2.23 14.72 -12.80
CA LEU A 429 1.33 14.77 -13.95
C LEU A 429 1.58 13.64 -14.97
N ILE A 430 2.82 13.15 -15.12
CA ILE A 430 3.13 11.98 -15.96
C ILE A 430 2.53 10.73 -15.32
N ARG A 431 2.70 10.56 -14.01
CA ARG A 431 2.02 9.49 -13.25
C ARG A 431 0.51 9.58 -13.35
N ALA A 432 -0.03 10.79 -13.25
CA ALA A 432 -1.46 11.05 -13.39
C ALA A 432 -1.95 10.71 -14.81
N ALA A 433 -1.17 11.00 -15.86
CA ALA A 433 -1.46 10.63 -17.24
C ALA A 433 -1.48 9.11 -17.43
N ALA A 434 -0.46 8.41 -16.92
CA ALA A 434 -0.40 6.94 -16.94
C ALA A 434 -1.62 6.33 -16.23
N SER A 435 -1.93 6.80 -15.03
CA SER A 435 -3.11 6.37 -14.27
C SER A 435 -4.42 6.70 -14.99
N THR A 436 -4.53 7.84 -15.68
CA THR A 436 -5.71 8.21 -16.47
C THR A 436 -5.90 7.26 -17.65
N ALA A 437 -4.86 7.04 -18.44
CA ALA A 437 -4.88 6.14 -19.59
C ALA A 437 -5.28 4.73 -19.17
N PHE A 438 -4.61 4.18 -18.15
CA PHE A 438 -4.89 2.85 -17.64
C PHE A 438 -6.36 2.69 -17.21
N GLN A 439 -6.86 3.59 -16.37
CA GLN A 439 -8.24 3.48 -15.86
C GLN A 439 -9.28 3.65 -16.98
N MET A 440 -9.16 4.70 -17.79
CA MET A 440 -10.18 4.99 -18.80
C MET A 440 -10.18 3.95 -19.91
N GLU A 441 -9.00 3.53 -20.40
CA GLU A 441 -8.91 2.54 -21.47
C GLU A 441 -9.33 1.14 -20.98
N SER A 442 -8.91 0.72 -19.79
CA SER A 442 -9.31 -0.59 -19.25
C SER A 442 -10.81 -0.69 -19.01
N ALA A 443 -11.43 0.36 -18.46
CA ALA A 443 -12.88 0.41 -18.30
C ALA A 443 -13.60 0.39 -19.65
N ALA A 444 -13.17 1.21 -20.62
CA ALA A 444 -13.78 1.22 -21.95
C ALA A 444 -13.70 -0.15 -22.64
N LEU A 445 -12.54 -0.82 -22.56
CA LEU A 445 -12.34 -2.14 -23.14
C LEU A 445 -13.22 -3.20 -22.49
N ALA A 446 -13.41 -3.15 -21.17
CA ALA A 446 -14.25 -4.09 -20.44
C ALA A 446 -15.75 -3.86 -20.69
N LEU A 447 -16.16 -2.63 -20.97
CA LEU A 447 -17.57 -2.27 -21.20
C LEU A 447 -17.99 -2.33 -22.68
N LYS A 448 -17.06 -2.52 -23.62
CA LYS A 448 -17.29 -2.32 -25.06
C LYS A 448 -18.41 -3.18 -25.66
N ASP A 449 -18.63 -4.37 -25.10
CA ASP A 449 -19.60 -5.35 -25.59
C ASP A 449 -20.93 -5.32 -24.80
N LEU A 450 -21.11 -4.35 -23.88
CA LEU A 450 -22.37 -4.19 -23.17
C LEU A 450 -23.47 -3.62 -24.07
N GLU A 451 -24.66 -4.20 -23.94
CA GLU A 451 -25.87 -3.73 -24.61
C GLU A 451 -26.20 -2.26 -24.25
N PRO A 452 -26.77 -1.46 -25.16
CA PRO A 452 -27.13 -0.05 -24.91
C PRO A 452 -28.08 0.16 -23.72
N GLY A 453 -28.88 -0.84 -23.35
CA GLY A 453 -29.72 -0.80 -22.15
C GLY A 453 -28.95 -0.94 -20.83
N ARG A 454 -27.69 -1.38 -20.88
CA ARG A 454 -26.82 -1.62 -19.73
C ARG A 454 -25.67 -0.63 -19.61
N LEU A 455 -25.34 0.10 -20.66
CA LEU A 455 -24.30 1.12 -20.65
C LEU A 455 -24.80 2.43 -21.26
N ILE A 456 -24.61 3.54 -20.54
CA ILE A 456 -24.70 4.89 -21.09
C ILE A 456 -23.40 5.65 -20.84
N THR A 457 -22.83 6.22 -21.90
CA THR A 457 -21.69 7.14 -21.80
C THR A 457 -22.18 8.58 -21.81
N ILE A 458 -21.70 9.36 -20.83
CA ILE A 458 -22.01 10.77 -20.67
C ILE A 458 -20.70 11.56 -20.70
N ARG A 459 -20.63 12.61 -21.52
CA ARG A 459 -19.48 13.51 -21.53
C ARG A 459 -19.67 14.59 -20.46
N PHE A 460 -18.61 14.90 -19.74
CA PHE A 460 -18.59 16.00 -18.78
C PHE A 460 -18.90 17.33 -19.47
N GLU A 461 -18.39 17.52 -20.69
CA GLU A 461 -18.63 18.73 -21.47
C GLU A 461 -20.12 18.93 -21.79
N ASP A 462 -20.88 17.86 -22.02
CA ASP A 462 -22.33 17.91 -22.24
C ASP A 462 -23.06 18.36 -20.95
N ILE A 463 -22.60 17.90 -19.79
CA ILE A 463 -23.14 18.33 -18.48
C ILE A 463 -22.91 19.83 -18.29
N ILE A 464 -21.72 20.34 -18.64
CA ILE A 464 -21.42 21.77 -18.51
C ILE A 464 -22.23 22.62 -19.50
N ALA A 465 -22.45 22.11 -20.71
CA ALA A 465 -23.18 22.81 -21.76
C ALA A 465 -24.69 22.89 -21.46
N ASN A 466 -25.30 21.76 -21.06
CA ASN A 466 -26.74 21.67 -20.83
C ASN A 466 -27.09 20.58 -19.78
N PRO A 467 -26.95 20.87 -18.47
CA PRO A 467 -27.26 19.91 -17.42
C PRO A 467 -28.70 19.35 -17.49
N PRO A 468 -29.75 20.16 -17.75
CA PRO A 468 -31.12 19.65 -17.88
C PRO A 468 -31.32 18.64 -19.02
N ALA A 469 -30.62 18.82 -20.15
CA ALA A 469 -30.68 17.85 -21.25
C ALA A 469 -30.02 16.52 -20.88
N VAL A 470 -28.87 16.56 -20.21
CA VAL A 470 -28.21 15.33 -19.71
C VAL A 470 -29.05 14.64 -18.65
N SER A 471 -29.66 15.39 -17.74
CA SER A 471 -30.57 14.87 -16.71
C SER A 471 -31.77 14.14 -17.33
N ARG A 472 -32.44 14.73 -18.33
CA ARG A 472 -33.52 14.08 -19.09
C ARG A 472 -33.06 12.81 -19.79
N ARG A 473 -31.95 12.87 -20.53
CA ARG A 473 -31.38 11.70 -21.22
C ARG A 473 -31.08 10.55 -20.25
N LEU A 474 -30.53 10.86 -19.07
CA LEU A 474 -30.27 9.84 -18.05
C LEU A 474 -31.57 9.30 -17.45
N ALA A 475 -32.55 10.15 -17.19
CA ALA A 475 -33.85 9.73 -16.67
C ALA A 475 -34.59 8.80 -17.64
N ASP A 476 -34.63 9.15 -18.91
CA ASP A 476 -35.25 8.36 -19.98
C ASP A 476 -34.57 6.99 -20.09
N TRP A 477 -33.24 6.96 -20.06
CA TRP A 477 -32.47 5.71 -20.09
C TRP A 477 -32.69 4.85 -18.84
N LEU A 478 -32.86 5.49 -17.68
CA LEU A 478 -33.12 4.78 -16.42
C LEU A 478 -34.57 4.31 -16.27
N GLY A 479 -35.51 4.92 -17.01
CA GLY A 479 -36.94 4.69 -16.86
C GLY A 479 -37.55 5.31 -15.61
N VAL A 480 -36.95 6.39 -15.08
CA VAL A 480 -37.41 7.05 -13.84
C VAL A 480 -38.25 8.29 -14.15
N GLN A 481 -39.37 8.47 -13.44
CA GLN A 481 -40.18 9.69 -13.54
C GLN A 481 -39.50 10.84 -12.79
N VAL A 482 -39.38 12.00 -13.44
CA VAL A 482 -38.70 13.16 -12.88
C VAL A 482 -39.70 14.20 -12.40
N LEU A 483 -39.48 14.76 -11.21
CA LEU A 483 -40.25 15.91 -10.74
C LEU A 483 -39.85 17.15 -11.56
N PRO A 484 -40.79 18.05 -11.90
CA PRO A 484 -40.51 19.20 -12.79
C PRO A 484 -39.30 20.06 -12.38
N ASP A 485 -39.07 20.22 -11.08
CA ASP A 485 -37.99 21.07 -10.54
C ASP A 485 -36.62 20.35 -10.45
N SER A 486 -36.58 19.03 -10.62
CA SER A 486 -35.35 18.23 -10.45
C SER A 486 -34.35 18.39 -11.60
N HIS A 487 -34.80 18.82 -12.78
CA HIS A 487 -33.91 19.00 -13.94
C HIS A 487 -33.01 20.24 -13.82
N ASP A 488 -33.45 21.27 -13.09
CA ASP A 488 -32.72 22.53 -12.89
C ASP A 488 -31.91 22.57 -11.58
N ALA A 489 -31.99 21.51 -10.78
CA ALA A 489 -31.35 21.42 -9.46
C ALA A 489 -29.80 21.40 -9.53
N VAL A 490 -29.23 20.90 -10.62
CA VAL A 490 -27.77 20.75 -10.76
C VAL A 490 -27.15 21.99 -11.40
N LYS A 491 -26.53 22.83 -10.58
CA LYS A 491 -25.79 24.00 -11.04
C LYS A 491 -24.33 23.67 -11.32
N ALA A 492 -24.00 23.53 -12.60
CA ALA A 492 -22.63 23.33 -13.05
C ALA A 492 -21.77 24.61 -12.86
N ASP A 493 -20.74 24.52 -12.03
CA ASP A 493 -19.76 25.60 -11.86
C ASP A 493 -18.76 25.60 -13.03
N LYS A 494 -18.98 26.53 -13.98
CA LYS A 494 -18.16 26.67 -15.18
C LYS A 494 -16.73 27.12 -14.88
N GLN A 495 -16.54 28.00 -13.89
CA GLN A 495 -15.22 28.50 -13.51
C GLN A 495 -14.38 27.38 -12.94
N ARG A 496 -14.94 26.62 -11.99
CA ARG A 496 -14.30 25.43 -11.46
C ARG A 496 -14.05 24.42 -12.57
N ALA A 497 -14.97 24.23 -13.53
CA ALA A 497 -14.78 23.29 -14.63
C ALA A 497 -13.55 23.60 -15.51
N SER A 498 -13.23 24.89 -15.71
CA SER A 498 -12.10 25.34 -16.52
C SER A 498 -10.77 25.46 -15.76
N THR A 499 -10.76 25.42 -14.43
CA THR A 499 -9.51 25.48 -13.66
C THR A 499 -8.66 24.24 -13.88
N LEU A 500 -7.43 24.44 -14.37
CA LEU A 500 -6.40 23.43 -14.56
C LEU A 500 -5.17 23.77 -13.72
N GLU A 501 -4.39 22.77 -13.35
CA GLU A 501 -3.10 22.94 -12.69
C GLU A 501 -2.06 23.46 -13.69
N ASP A 502 -1.17 24.34 -13.20
CA ASP A 502 -0.02 24.80 -13.98
C ASP A 502 0.90 23.62 -14.29
N CYS A 503 1.36 23.55 -15.53
CA CYS A 503 2.18 22.45 -16.03
C CYS A 503 3.34 23.00 -16.86
N PRO A 504 4.60 22.64 -16.53
CA PRO A 504 5.75 22.95 -17.38
C PRO A 504 5.55 22.45 -18.81
N ALA A 505 6.06 23.19 -19.80
CA ALA A 505 5.83 22.89 -21.22
C ALA A 505 6.33 21.50 -21.64
N GLU A 506 7.49 21.08 -21.13
CA GLU A 506 8.08 19.75 -21.40
C GLU A 506 7.21 18.63 -20.82
N VAL A 507 6.78 18.78 -19.57
CA VAL A 507 5.87 17.84 -18.91
C VAL A 507 4.53 17.77 -19.66
N LEU A 508 4.01 18.92 -20.11
CA LEU A 508 2.75 18.99 -20.85
C LEU A 508 2.85 18.25 -22.20
N HIS A 509 3.99 18.39 -22.89
CA HIS A 509 4.25 17.67 -24.14
C HIS A 509 4.21 16.15 -23.92
N GLU A 510 4.87 15.65 -22.88
CA GLU A 510 4.90 14.23 -22.54
C GLU A 510 3.53 13.72 -22.08
N VAL A 511 2.81 14.48 -21.25
CA VAL A 511 1.44 14.16 -20.83
C VAL A 511 0.51 14.03 -22.04
N LYS A 512 0.61 14.96 -23.00
CA LYS A 512 -0.17 14.88 -24.25
C LYS A 512 0.20 13.66 -25.08
N ALA A 513 1.49 13.30 -25.16
CA ALA A 513 1.94 12.11 -25.88
C ALA A 513 1.39 10.82 -25.26
N ILE A 514 1.47 10.68 -23.93
CA ILE A 514 0.92 9.53 -23.19
C ILE A 514 -0.59 9.40 -23.42
N LEU A 515 -1.32 10.53 -23.36
CA LEU A 515 -2.78 10.53 -23.45
C LEU A 515 -3.32 10.52 -24.87
N LYS A 516 -2.48 10.62 -25.91
CA LYS A 516 -2.93 10.75 -27.30
C LYS A 516 -3.95 9.66 -27.68
N ARG A 517 -3.59 8.39 -27.45
CA ARG A 517 -4.46 7.23 -27.70
C ARG A 517 -5.76 7.30 -26.90
N THR A 518 -5.67 7.62 -25.62
CA THR A 518 -6.84 7.72 -24.74
C THR A 518 -7.77 8.83 -25.22
N ARG A 519 -7.23 9.98 -25.64
CA ARG A 519 -8.02 11.11 -26.17
C ARG A 519 -8.74 10.72 -27.45
N GLU A 520 -8.03 10.09 -28.39
CA GLU A 520 -8.61 9.56 -29.64
C GLU A 520 -9.74 8.56 -29.37
N MET A 521 -9.54 7.62 -28.43
CA MET A 521 -10.54 6.61 -28.04
C MET A 521 -11.87 7.22 -27.58
N PHE A 522 -11.84 8.39 -26.95
CA PHE A 522 -13.03 9.08 -26.46
C PHE A 522 -13.46 10.27 -27.34
N GLY A 523 -12.89 10.40 -28.54
CA GLY A 523 -13.24 11.47 -29.48
C GLY A 523 -12.83 12.86 -28.98
N TYR A 524 -11.63 12.97 -28.43
CA TYR A 524 -10.96 14.25 -28.14
C TYR A 524 -9.73 14.40 -29.05
N THR A 525 -9.50 15.61 -29.54
CA THR A 525 -8.36 15.98 -30.41
C THR A 525 -7.17 16.49 -29.63
#